data_AF-A0A1R1IHK7-F1
#
_entry.id   AF-A0A1R1IHK7-F1
#
_cell.length_a   1.000
_cell.length_b   1.000
_cell.length_c   1.000
_cell.angle_alpha   90.00
_cell.angle_beta   90.00
_cell.angle_gamma   90.00
#
_symmetry.space_group_name_H-M   'P 1'
#
loop_
_entity.id
_entity.type
_entity.pdbx_description
1 polymer ?
#
loop_
_entity_poly.entity_id
_entity_poly.type
_entity_poly.pdbx_seq_one_letter_code
_entity_poly.pdbx_strand_id
1 'polypeptide(L)'
;MLERRALEIWEIVQAYDTPYEWAVGPKARASLDDILGETANCWADADAATTNRKLRELLTSALNDPNTDHDKAGRIYGWIVADWGGVRRNRQAVEAWSQPANGWHGHYGDDVLLAFADRVGATRISSWSKVFAFAAPDRHAIYDSRVAVALNLALEQLGETDRFFMPPSRIVRDKDGVPRPNAVARARARLRGGERLGYREYLAWLTAVRAQSAGVDFLTIEASLFANAPRMAEALGAT
;
A
#
# COMPACT_ATOMS: atom_id res chain seq x y z
N MET A 1 -0.02 -12.34 19.15
CA MET A 1 0.87 -13.23 18.39
C MET A 1 1.80 -12.41 17.49
N LEU A 2 1.24 -11.61 16.57
CA LEU A 2 2.00 -10.82 15.60
C LEU A 2 3.12 -9.95 16.18
N GLU A 3 2.87 -9.22 17.27
CA GLU A 3 3.89 -8.35 17.89
C GLU A 3 5.08 -9.14 18.44
N ARG A 4 4.83 -10.33 19.02
CA ARG A 4 5.88 -11.19 19.58
C ARG A 4 6.76 -11.83 18.51
N ARG A 5 6.20 -12.07 17.33
CA ARG A 5 6.89 -12.69 16.18
C ARG A 5 7.21 -11.68 15.08
N ALA A 6 7.19 -10.38 15.40
CA ALA A 6 7.29 -9.32 14.42
C ALA A 6 8.61 -9.42 13.63
N LEU A 7 9.73 -9.64 14.33
CA LEU A 7 11.04 -9.83 13.72
C LEU A 7 11.13 -11.12 12.90
N GLU A 8 10.61 -12.24 13.39
CA GLU A 8 10.63 -13.50 12.62
C GLU A 8 9.89 -13.37 11.28
N ILE A 9 8.70 -12.75 11.30
CA ILE A 9 7.92 -12.46 10.08
C ILE A 9 8.72 -11.54 9.16
N TRP A 10 9.36 -10.51 9.73
CA TRP A 10 10.13 -9.54 8.99
C TRP A 10 11.37 -10.14 8.33
N GLU A 11 12.14 -10.96 9.06
CA GLU A 11 13.32 -11.66 8.57
C GLU A 11 12.97 -12.57 7.39
N ILE A 12 11.85 -13.31 7.47
CA ILE A 12 11.37 -14.13 6.35
C ILE A 12 11.09 -13.27 5.11
N VAL A 13 10.42 -12.12 5.29
CA VAL A 13 10.14 -11.21 4.17
C VAL A 13 11.43 -10.67 3.58
N GLN A 14 12.38 -10.22 4.40
CA GLN A 14 13.62 -9.60 3.94
C GLN A 14 14.57 -10.58 3.25
N ALA A 15 14.56 -11.86 3.61
CA ALA A 15 15.47 -12.87 3.07
C ALA A 15 15.44 -13.02 1.53
N TYR A 16 14.38 -12.52 0.87
CA TYR A 16 14.24 -12.56 -0.59
C TYR A 16 14.94 -11.41 -1.32
N ASP A 17 15.25 -10.31 -0.61
CA ASP A 17 16.05 -9.16 -1.06
C ASP A 17 15.77 -8.70 -2.50
N THR A 18 14.50 -8.58 -2.87
CA THR A 18 14.10 -8.13 -4.20
C THR A 18 14.11 -6.60 -4.25
N PRO A 19 14.78 -5.99 -5.24
CA PRO A 19 14.74 -4.54 -5.41
C PRO A 19 13.31 -4.01 -5.63
N TYR A 20 13.02 -2.84 -5.06
CA TYR A 20 11.78 -2.13 -5.31
C TYR A 20 11.90 -1.33 -6.62
N GLU A 21 11.13 -1.69 -7.64
CA GLU A 21 11.24 -1.11 -8.99
C GLU A 21 9.99 -0.32 -9.44
N TRP A 22 9.19 0.19 -8.48
CA TRP A 22 7.96 0.90 -8.84
C TRP A 22 8.26 2.25 -9.50
N ALA A 23 7.78 2.43 -10.73
CA ALA A 23 7.99 3.65 -11.49
C ALA A 23 6.67 4.36 -11.83
N VAL A 24 6.65 5.68 -11.69
CA VAL A 24 5.54 6.53 -12.14
C VAL A 24 5.73 6.90 -13.60
N GLY A 25 4.78 6.52 -14.46
CA GLY A 25 4.84 6.78 -15.89
C GLY A 25 4.60 8.25 -16.27
N PRO A 26 5.04 8.71 -17.47
CA PRO A 26 4.98 10.12 -17.86
C PRO A 26 3.60 10.76 -17.78
N LYS A 27 2.54 10.02 -18.14
CA LYS A 27 1.15 10.51 -18.05
C LYS A 27 0.73 10.80 -16.61
N ALA A 28 1.13 9.94 -15.67
CA ALA A 28 0.83 10.15 -14.26
C ALA A 28 1.62 11.36 -13.73
N ARG A 29 2.89 11.53 -14.13
CA ARG A 29 3.69 12.72 -13.77
C ARG A 29 3.02 14.02 -14.25
N ALA A 30 2.69 14.10 -15.54
CA ALA A 30 2.01 15.26 -16.11
C ALA A 30 0.65 15.55 -15.44
N SER A 31 -0.12 14.50 -15.11
CA SER A 31 -1.36 14.67 -14.36
C SER A 31 -1.14 15.18 -12.93
N LEU A 32 0.00 14.89 -12.31
CA LEU A 32 0.31 15.43 -10.99
C LEU A 32 0.75 16.89 -11.09
N ASP A 33 1.54 17.24 -12.10
CA ASP A 33 1.90 18.63 -12.40
C ASP A 33 0.65 19.49 -12.62
N ASP A 34 -0.38 18.98 -13.31
CA ASP A 34 -1.68 19.67 -13.46
C ASP A 34 -2.43 19.90 -12.13
N ILE A 35 -2.17 19.06 -11.12
CA ILE A 35 -2.82 19.18 -9.80
C ILE A 35 -2.02 20.11 -8.87
N LEU A 36 -0.69 20.03 -8.91
CA LEU A 36 0.21 20.66 -7.94
C LEU A 36 1.03 21.85 -8.50
N GLY A 37 1.05 22.05 -9.81
CA GLY A 37 1.82 23.07 -10.50
C GLY A 37 3.22 22.61 -10.92
N GLU A 38 4.07 22.24 -9.96
CA GLU A 38 5.46 21.83 -10.24
C GLU A 38 5.89 20.63 -9.39
N THR A 39 6.23 19.50 -10.04
CA THR A 39 6.70 18.28 -9.36
C THR A 39 8.07 17.80 -9.84
N ALA A 40 8.76 18.60 -10.65
CA ALA A 40 10.02 18.23 -11.33
C ALA A 40 11.07 17.60 -10.40
N ASN A 41 11.20 18.13 -9.18
CA ASN A 41 12.18 17.67 -8.18
C ASN A 41 11.92 16.24 -7.66
N CYS A 42 10.69 15.72 -7.80
CA CYS A 42 10.34 14.36 -7.37
C CYS A 42 10.81 13.28 -8.34
N TRP A 43 11.15 13.66 -9.58
CA TRP A 43 11.43 12.72 -10.66
C TRP A 43 12.90 12.65 -11.07
N ALA A 44 13.75 13.47 -10.45
CA ALA A 44 15.14 13.64 -10.84
C ALA A 44 16.04 12.46 -10.46
N ASP A 45 15.61 11.63 -9.51
CA ASP A 45 16.40 10.49 -9.07
C ASP A 45 16.21 9.27 -9.98
N ALA A 46 17.27 8.49 -10.12
CA ALA A 46 17.24 7.25 -10.89
C ALA A 46 16.60 6.09 -10.12
N ASP A 47 16.55 6.15 -8.77
CA ASP A 47 16.08 5.05 -7.95
C ASP A 47 14.60 5.22 -7.53
N ALA A 48 13.87 4.10 -7.59
CA ALA A 48 12.43 4.08 -7.33
C ALA A 48 12.07 4.29 -5.85
N ALA A 49 12.95 3.92 -4.92
CA ALA A 49 12.69 4.05 -3.48
C ALA A 49 12.74 5.52 -3.03
N THR A 50 13.77 6.25 -3.42
CA THR A 50 13.94 7.69 -3.21
C THR A 50 12.84 8.46 -3.92
N THR A 51 12.53 8.12 -5.18
CA THR A 51 11.40 8.71 -5.91
C THR A 51 10.09 8.55 -5.12
N ASN A 52 9.82 7.34 -4.60
CA ASN A 52 8.61 7.09 -3.83
C ASN A 52 8.61 7.87 -2.51
N ARG A 53 9.74 7.98 -1.81
CA ARG A 53 9.87 8.79 -0.59
C ARG A 53 9.60 10.28 -0.84
N LYS A 54 10.25 10.87 -1.84
CA LYS A 54 10.01 12.28 -2.23
C LYS A 54 8.56 12.52 -2.62
N LEU A 55 7.94 11.57 -3.33
CA LEU A 55 6.53 11.65 -3.68
C LEU A 55 5.62 11.60 -2.45
N ARG A 56 5.95 10.76 -1.44
CA ARG A 56 5.22 10.72 -0.16
C ARG A 56 5.32 12.06 0.57
N GLU A 57 6.50 12.65 0.63
CA GLU A 57 6.74 13.96 1.25
C GLU A 57 5.95 15.07 0.54
N LEU A 58 6.04 15.14 -0.79
CA LEU A 58 5.31 16.11 -1.60
C LEU A 58 3.80 16.02 -1.37
N LEU A 59 3.25 14.80 -1.46
CA LEU A 59 1.81 14.59 -1.33
C LEU A 59 1.33 14.77 0.11
N THR A 60 2.13 14.40 1.11
CA THR A 60 1.85 14.69 2.52
C THR A 60 1.74 16.21 2.71
N SER A 61 2.73 16.96 2.21
CA SER A 61 2.73 18.43 2.30
C SER A 61 1.53 19.03 1.60
N ALA A 62 1.22 18.59 0.37
CA ALA A 62 0.09 19.13 -0.39
C ALA A 62 -1.26 18.83 0.27
N LEU A 63 -1.44 17.64 0.85
CA LEU A 63 -2.67 17.27 1.53
C LEU A 63 -2.86 17.98 2.87
N ASN A 64 -1.78 18.29 3.59
CA ASN A 64 -1.82 19.00 4.86
C ASN A 64 -1.74 20.53 4.72
N ASP A 65 -1.61 21.06 3.51
CA ASP A 65 -1.66 22.50 3.25
C ASP A 65 -3.07 23.04 3.60
N PRO A 66 -3.18 24.05 4.49
CA PRO A 66 -4.46 24.67 4.83
C PRO A 66 -5.24 25.26 3.63
N ASN A 67 -4.56 25.53 2.52
CA ASN A 67 -5.16 26.06 1.28
C ASN A 67 -5.58 24.97 0.31
N THR A 68 -5.30 23.70 0.60
CA THR A 68 -5.86 22.60 -0.18
C THR A 68 -7.32 22.45 0.22
N ASP A 69 -8.21 22.68 -0.74
CA ASP A 69 -9.64 22.45 -0.57
C ASP A 69 -10.02 20.99 -0.85
N HIS A 70 -11.28 20.66 -0.58
CA HIS A 70 -11.81 19.31 -0.81
C HIS A 70 -11.67 18.86 -2.27
N ASP A 71 -11.80 19.76 -3.24
CA ASP A 71 -11.75 19.38 -4.67
C ASP A 71 -10.32 19.04 -5.10
N LYS A 72 -9.34 19.85 -4.70
CA LYS A 72 -7.92 19.58 -4.91
C LYS A 72 -7.50 18.30 -4.18
N ALA A 73 -7.92 18.11 -2.93
CA ALA A 73 -7.67 16.88 -2.18
C ALA A 73 -8.27 15.65 -2.89
N GLY A 74 -9.50 15.78 -3.39
CA GLY A 74 -10.16 14.76 -4.19
C GLY A 74 -9.32 14.37 -5.40
N ARG A 75 -8.86 15.35 -6.19
CA ARG A 75 -7.97 15.11 -7.35
C ARG A 75 -6.68 14.40 -6.95
N ILE A 76 -6.07 14.76 -5.83
CA ILE A 76 -4.89 14.07 -5.28
C ILE A 76 -5.22 12.61 -4.93
N TYR A 77 -6.34 12.34 -4.24
CA TYR A 77 -6.76 10.98 -3.91
C TYR A 77 -6.98 10.14 -5.17
N GLY A 78 -7.67 10.73 -6.15
CA GLY A 78 -7.88 10.14 -7.48
C GLY A 78 -6.55 9.78 -8.15
N TRP A 79 -5.58 10.70 -8.11
CA TRP A 79 -4.24 10.47 -8.66
C TRP A 79 -3.50 9.33 -7.96
N ILE A 80 -3.45 9.34 -6.62
CA ILE A 80 -2.80 8.30 -5.80
C ILE A 80 -3.33 6.91 -6.17
N VAL A 81 -4.65 6.77 -6.32
CA VAL A 81 -5.27 5.46 -6.54
C VAL A 81 -5.24 5.05 -8.02
N ALA A 82 -5.56 5.97 -8.93
CA ALA A 82 -5.77 5.65 -10.34
C ALA A 82 -4.49 5.77 -11.18
N ASP A 83 -3.74 6.85 -11.01
CA ASP A 83 -2.61 7.19 -11.87
C ASP A 83 -1.32 6.59 -11.35
N TRP A 84 -1.05 6.76 -10.04
CA TRP A 84 0.02 6.05 -9.35
C TRP A 84 -0.37 4.58 -9.17
N GLY A 85 -1.42 4.29 -8.40
CA GLY A 85 -1.79 2.92 -8.00
C GLY A 85 -2.38 2.03 -9.10
N GLY A 86 -2.64 2.55 -10.29
CA GLY A 86 -3.17 1.80 -11.44
C GLY A 86 -4.64 1.37 -11.33
N VAL A 87 -5.37 1.78 -10.30
CA VAL A 87 -6.78 1.42 -10.07
C VAL A 87 -7.71 2.47 -10.68
N ARG A 88 -7.89 2.43 -12.00
CA ARG A 88 -8.62 3.48 -12.75
C ARG A 88 -10.14 3.45 -12.62
N ARG A 89 -10.73 2.30 -12.24
CA ARG A 89 -12.21 2.21 -12.14
C ARG A 89 -12.72 2.93 -10.90
N ASN A 90 -13.81 3.67 -11.09
CA ASN A 90 -14.53 4.40 -10.05
C ASN A 90 -13.63 5.44 -9.36
N ARG A 91 -12.83 6.16 -10.15
CA ARG A 91 -12.01 7.29 -9.71
C ARG A 91 -12.86 8.32 -8.95
N GLN A 92 -14.02 8.70 -9.49
CA GLN A 92 -14.95 9.63 -8.85
C GLN A 92 -15.35 9.22 -7.43
N ALA A 93 -15.51 7.91 -7.17
CA ALA A 93 -15.84 7.43 -5.83
C ALA A 93 -14.68 7.60 -4.84
N VAL A 94 -13.43 7.56 -5.32
CA VAL A 94 -12.23 7.83 -4.52
C VAL A 94 -12.09 9.34 -4.29
N GLU A 95 -12.26 10.15 -5.34
CA GLU A 95 -12.21 11.61 -5.24
C GLU A 95 -13.27 12.12 -4.24
N ALA A 96 -14.46 11.53 -4.25
CA ALA A 96 -15.53 11.85 -3.31
C ALA A 96 -15.16 11.64 -1.84
N TRP A 97 -14.17 10.80 -1.49
CA TRP A 97 -13.75 10.62 -0.09
C TRP A 97 -13.17 11.90 0.54
N SER A 98 -12.71 12.86 -0.27
CA SER A 98 -12.30 14.17 0.24
C SER A 98 -13.47 14.96 0.82
N GLN A 99 -14.70 14.69 0.39
CA GLN A 99 -15.88 15.48 0.72
C GLN A 99 -16.41 15.10 2.11
N PRO A 100 -16.86 16.07 2.93
CA PRO A 100 -17.33 15.81 4.30
C PRO A 100 -18.44 14.76 4.40
N ALA A 101 -19.33 14.68 3.40
CA ALA A 101 -20.41 13.71 3.37
C ALA A 101 -19.94 12.25 3.21
N ASN A 102 -18.76 12.04 2.63
CA ASN A 102 -18.30 10.73 2.16
C ASN A 102 -17.02 10.25 2.85
N GLY A 103 -16.19 11.14 3.38
CA GLY A 103 -14.91 10.73 3.98
C GLY A 103 -14.26 11.82 4.82
N TRP A 104 -13.00 12.13 4.50
CA TRP A 104 -12.12 12.97 5.30
C TRP A 104 -11.21 13.82 4.40
N HIS A 105 -10.91 15.02 4.87
CA HIS A 105 -9.82 15.87 4.41
C HIS A 105 -9.51 16.89 5.51
N GLY A 106 -8.29 17.43 5.54
CA GLY A 106 -7.85 18.41 6.54
C GLY A 106 -7.44 17.82 7.90
N HIS A 107 -7.82 16.58 8.21
CA HIS A 107 -7.46 15.89 9.45
C HIS A 107 -7.00 14.46 9.18
N TYR A 108 -5.70 14.25 9.08
CA TYR A 108 -5.09 12.93 8.84
C TYR A 108 -4.60 12.26 10.14
N GLY A 109 -5.31 12.48 11.24
CA GLY A 109 -5.10 11.81 12.53
C GLY A 109 -5.53 10.35 12.50
N ASP A 110 -4.92 9.51 13.33
CA ASP A 110 -5.24 8.07 13.39
C ASP A 110 -6.71 7.85 13.77
N ASP A 111 -7.25 8.70 14.64
CA ASP A 111 -8.66 8.71 15.03
C ASP A 111 -9.60 8.89 13.83
N VAL A 112 -9.29 9.83 12.94
CA VAL A 112 -10.09 10.10 11.73
C VAL A 112 -9.94 9.00 10.70
N LEU A 113 -8.69 8.61 10.39
CA LEU A 113 -8.42 7.62 9.33
C LEU A 113 -8.91 6.23 9.72
N LEU A 114 -8.70 5.81 10.97
CA LEU A 114 -9.16 4.51 11.42
C LEU A 114 -10.69 4.47 11.62
N ALA A 115 -11.33 5.59 12.02
CA ALA A 115 -12.79 5.67 12.01
C ALA A 115 -13.37 5.54 10.59
N PHE A 116 -12.71 6.15 9.58
CA PHE A 116 -13.08 5.91 8.18
C PHE A 116 -12.94 4.43 7.82
N ALA A 117 -11.79 3.82 8.13
CA ALA A 117 -11.52 2.42 7.83
C ALA A 117 -12.54 1.47 8.47
N ASP A 118 -12.94 1.71 9.72
CA ASP A 118 -13.95 0.92 10.42
C ASP A 118 -15.32 1.04 9.74
N ARG A 119 -15.69 2.23 9.26
CA ARG A 119 -16.97 2.49 8.58
C ARG A 119 -17.07 1.81 7.20
N VAL A 120 -16.02 1.86 6.38
CA VAL A 120 -16.03 1.19 5.05
C VAL A 120 -15.61 -0.28 5.11
N GLY A 121 -14.93 -0.69 6.18
CA GLY A 121 -14.36 -2.02 6.36
C GLY A 121 -13.38 -2.39 5.25
N ALA A 122 -13.40 -3.67 4.86
CA ALA A 122 -12.52 -4.22 3.82
C ALA A 122 -12.83 -3.73 2.40
N THR A 123 -13.96 -3.03 2.20
CA THR A 123 -14.34 -2.50 0.90
C THR A 123 -13.32 -1.48 0.42
N ARG A 124 -12.69 -1.74 -0.72
CA ARG A 124 -11.66 -0.87 -1.33
C ARG A 124 -10.45 -0.60 -0.42
N ILE A 125 -10.11 -1.53 0.48
CA ILE A 125 -8.93 -1.39 1.35
C ILE A 125 -7.63 -1.09 0.61
N SER A 126 -7.42 -1.70 -0.55
CA SER A 126 -6.24 -1.42 -1.38
C SER A 126 -6.21 -0.01 -1.96
N SER A 127 -7.34 0.70 -2.02
CA SER A 127 -7.43 2.08 -2.48
C SER A 127 -7.33 3.06 -1.33
N TRP A 128 -8.14 2.91 -0.27
CA TRP A 128 -8.11 3.88 0.84
C TRP A 128 -6.80 3.80 1.63
N SER A 129 -6.18 2.62 1.79
CA SER A 129 -4.88 2.50 2.47
C SER A 129 -3.75 3.18 1.70
N LYS A 130 -3.87 3.34 0.39
CA LYS A 130 -2.94 4.16 -0.41
C LYS A 130 -3.03 5.63 -0.03
N VAL A 131 -4.25 6.15 0.03
CA VAL A 131 -4.47 7.54 0.45
C VAL A 131 -3.91 7.76 1.85
N PHE A 132 -4.19 6.85 2.80
CA PHE A 132 -3.65 6.95 4.16
C PHE A 132 -2.12 6.98 4.19
N ALA A 133 -1.47 6.06 3.48
CA ALA A 133 -0.02 5.99 3.44
C ALA A 133 0.63 7.22 2.77
N PHE A 134 -0.09 7.94 1.90
CA PHE A 134 0.39 9.19 1.30
C PHE A 134 0.08 10.42 2.15
N ALA A 135 -0.95 10.37 2.98
CA ALA A 135 -1.33 11.49 3.84
C ALA A 135 -0.65 11.45 5.23
N ALA A 136 -0.29 10.26 5.70
CA ALA A 136 0.34 10.01 6.99
C ALA A 136 1.36 8.84 6.91
N PRO A 137 2.43 8.96 6.11
CA PRO A 137 3.38 7.86 5.82
C PRO A 137 4.08 7.27 7.06
N ASP A 138 4.22 8.03 8.13
CA ASP A 138 4.88 7.56 9.36
C ASP A 138 3.99 6.71 10.28
N ARG A 139 2.68 6.66 9.98
CA ARG A 139 1.66 5.99 10.80
C ARG A 139 0.84 4.99 10.01
N HIS A 140 0.81 5.14 8.68
CA HIS A 140 0.03 4.30 7.79
C HIS A 140 0.87 3.78 6.64
N ALA A 141 0.57 2.55 6.23
CA ALA A 141 1.14 1.92 5.05
C ALA A 141 0.02 1.37 4.15
N ILE A 142 0.36 1.12 2.90
CA ILE A 142 -0.50 0.49 1.92
C ILE A 142 -0.77 -0.95 2.33
N TYR A 143 -2.02 -1.35 2.19
CA TYR A 143 -2.45 -2.73 2.35
C TYR A 143 -3.19 -3.21 1.11
N ASP A 144 -2.51 -3.96 0.26
CA ASP A 144 -3.10 -4.61 -0.91
C ASP A 144 -2.84 -6.12 -0.95
N SER A 145 -3.23 -6.77 -2.05
CA SER A 145 -3.08 -8.21 -2.18
C SER A 145 -1.64 -8.72 -2.11
N ARG A 146 -0.64 -7.95 -2.57
CA ARG A 146 0.77 -8.37 -2.50
C ARG A 146 1.26 -8.35 -1.07
N VAL A 147 0.95 -7.28 -0.34
CA VAL A 147 1.22 -7.14 1.09
C VAL A 147 0.60 -8.31 1.87
N ALA A 148 -0.69 -8.56 1.67
CA ALA A 148 -1.38 -9.67 2.35
C ALA A 148 -0.79 -11.05 1.98
N VAL A 149 -0.38 -11.25 0.73
CA VAL A 149 0.28 -12.49 0.29
C VAL A 149 1.63 -12.69 0.97
N ALA A 150 2.51 -11.68 0.96
CA ALA A 150 3.81 -11.77 1.61
C ALA A 150 3.67 -12.12 3.10
N LEU A 151 2.79 -11.43 3.81
CA LEU A 151 2.52 -11.68 5.24
C LEU A 151 1.98 -13.09 5.48
N ASN A 152 1.00 -13.53 4.68
CA ASN A 152 0.41 -14.86 4.86
C ASN A 152 1.37 -16.00 4.51
N LEU A 153 2.26 -15.81 3.54
CA LEU A 153 3.33 -16.77 3.25
C LEU A 153 4.33 -16.84 4.40
N ALA A 154 4.71 -15.70 5.00
CA ALA A 154 5.58 -15.69 6.17
C ALA A 154 4.93 -16.40 7.38
N LEU A 155 3.66 -16.10 7.66
CA LEU A 155 2.90 -16.78 8.72
C LEU A 155 2.81 -18.28 8.50
N GLU A 156 2.62 -18.72 7.26
CA GLU A 156 2.62 -20.15 6.95
C GLU A 156 3.97 -20.82 7.18
N GLN A 157 5.08 -20.20 6.79
CA GLN A 157 6.42 -20.74 7.06
C GLN A 157 6.69 -20.87 8.56
N LEU A 158 6.07 -20.01 9.37
CA LEU A 158 6.12 -20.06 10.82
C LEU A 158 5.11 -21.04 11.47
N GLY A 159 4.33 -21.77 10.66
CA GLY A 159 3.33 -22.73 11.11
C GLY A 159 2.06 -22.10 11.70
N GLU A 160 1.86 -20.78 11.54
CA GLU A 160 0.69 -20.08 12.07
C GLU A 160 -0.54 -20.38 11.22
N THR A 161 -1.73 -20.29 11.83
CA THR A 161 -3.02 -20.55 11.15
C THR A 161 -3.82 -19.28 10.91
N ASP A 162 -3.60 -18.22 11.69
CA ASP A 162 -4.23 -16.92 11.44
C ASP A 162 -3.76 -16.34 10.11
N ARG A 163 -4.68 -15.72 9.36
CA ARG A 163 -4.37 -15.10 8.07
C ARG A 163 -4.85 -13.65 8.02
N PHE A 164 -4.07 -12.83 7.33
CA PHE A 164 -4.43 -11.51 6.86
C PHE A 164 -5.49 -11.58 5.77
N PHE A 165 -6.49 -10.71 5.87
CA PHE A 165 -7.49 -10.52 4.85
C PHE A 165 -6.83 -10.23 3.49
N MET A 166 -7.24 -10.95 2.44
CA MET A 166 -6.68 -10.76 1.10
C MET A 166 -7.60 -9.87 0.23
N PRO A 167 -7.27 -8.59 -0.01
CA PRO A 167 -8.08 -7.71 -0.83
C PRO A 167 -8.21 -8.24 -2.26
N PRO A 168 -9.33 -8.03 -2.98
CA PRO A 168 -9.47 -8.44 -4.37
C PRO A 168 -8.32 -7.89 -5.23
N SER A 169 -7.74 -8.75 -6.06
CA SER A 169 -6.62 -8.42 -6.94
C SER A 169 -7.06 -8.63 -8.37
N ARG A 170 -6.68 -7.69 -9.25
CA ARG A 170 -6.89 -7.80 -10.70
C ARG A 170 -5.62 -8.16 -11.44
N ILE A 171 -4.62 -8.71 -10.76
CA ILE A 171 -3.44 -9.21 -11.46
C ILE A 171 -3.87 -10.40 -12.33
N VAL A 172 -4.19 -10.11 -13.59
CA VAL A 172 -4.63 -11.12 -14.56
C VAL A 172 -3.77 -11.08 -15.81
N ARG A 173 -2.91 -10.07 -16.03
CA ARG A 173 -2.07 -10.00 -17.23
C ARG A 173 -0.74 -9.32 -16.94
N ASP A 174 0.34 -9.87 -17.49
CA ASP A 174 1.62 -9.17 -17.61
C ASP A 174 1.51 -8.01 -18.63
N LYS A 175 2.62 -7.28 -18.82
CA LYS A 175 2.71 -6.19 -19.81
C LYS A 175 2.43 -6.67 -21.24
N ASP A 176 2.56 -7.97 -21.49
CA ASP A 176 2.38 -8.63 -22.80
C ASP A 176 0.96 -9.21 -22.98
N GLY A 177 0.06 -9.00 -22.01
CA GLY A 177 -1.34 -9.41 -22.13
C GLY A 177 -1.61 -10.89 -21.91
N VAL A 178 -0.61 -11.68 -21.50
CA VAL A 178 -0.73 -13.12 -21.26
C VAL A 178 -1.43 -13.37 -19.93
N PRO A 179 -2.52 -14.16 -19.90
CA PRO A 179 -3.16 -14.56 -18.66
C PRO A 179 -2.25 -15.54 -17.91
N ARG A 180 -1.46 -15.05 -16.98
CA ARG A 180 -0.89 -15.88 -15.91
C ARG A 180 -1.58 -15.47 -14.61
N PRO A 181 -2.18 -16.38 -13.83
CA PRO A 181 -2.17 -16.17 -12.40
C PRO A 181 -0.68 -16.13 -12.05
N ASN A 182 -0.11 -14.94 -11.85
CA ASN A 182 1.26 -14.87 -11.34
C ASN A 182 1.30 -15.61 -10.00
N ALA A 183 2.47 -16.06 -9.55
CA ALA A 183 2.58 -16.89 -8.34
C ALA A 183 1.79 -16.33 -7.14
N VAL A 184 1.71 -14.99 -7.03
CA VAL A 184 0.88 -14.25 -6.06
C VAL A 184 -0.60 -14.63 -6.12
N ALA A 185 -1.21 -14.75 -7.31
CA ALA A 185 -2.61 -15.15 -7.46
C ALA A 185 -2.86 -16.61 -7.02
N ARG A 186 -1.91 -17.52 -7.27
CA ARG A 186 -1.99 -18.92 -6.83
C ARG A 186 -1.80 -19.06 -5.32
N ALA A 187 -0.77 -18.39 -4.78
CA ALA A 187 -0.56 -18.29 -3.34
C ALA A 187 -1.82 -17.74 -2.64
N ARG A 188 -2.43 -16.69 -3.21
CA ARG A 188 -3.68 -16.14 -2.70
C ARG A 188 -4.81 -17.17 -2.68
N ALA A 189 -4.99 -17.97 -3.74
CA ALA A 189 -6.03 -18.99 -3.78
C ALA A 189 -5.80 -20.08 -2.73
N ARG A 190 -4.55 -20.50 -2.54
CA ARG A 190 -4.14 -21.53 -1.58
C ARG A 190 -4.28 -21.07 -0.12
N LEU A 191 -3.99 -19.80 0.14
CA LEU A 191 -4.00 -19.20 1.48
C LEU A 191 -5.36 -18.60 1.88
N ARG A 192 -6.43 -18.87 1.14
CA ARG A 192 -7.77 -18.41 1.50
C ARG A 192 -8.30 -19.17 2.72
N GLY A 193 -9.10 -18.48 3.52
CA GLY A 193 -9.73 -19.04 4.71
C GLY A 193 -8.93 -18.73 5.98
N GLY A 194 -9.65 -18.59 7.10
CA GLY A 194 -9.06 -18.22 8.38
C GLY A 194 -8.65 -16.74 8.46
N GLU A 195 -9.18 -15.87 7.59
CA GLU A 195 -8.88 -14.45 7.62
C GLU A 195 -9.43 -13.79 8.89
N ARG A 196 -8.54 -13.57 9.87
CA ARG A 196 -8.84 -12.94 11.17
C ARG A 196 -8.08 -11.64 11.39
N LEU A 197 -7.09 -11.37 10.55
CA LEU A 197 -6.20 -10.21 10.68
C LEU A 197 -6.53 -9.18 9.59
N GLY A 198 -6.73 -7.93 9.97
CA GLY A 198 -7.08 -6.84 9.08
C GLY A 198 -6.03 -5.74 9.04
N TYR A 199 -6.47 -4.53 8.69
CA TYR A 199 -5.59 -3.38 8.57
C TYR A 199 -4.98 -2.94 9.91
N ARG A 200 -5.75 -3.01 11.01
CA ARG A 200 -5.29 -2.63 12.34
C ARG A 200 -4.19 -3.57 12.82
N GLU A 201 -4.36 -4.87 12.63
CA GLU A 201 -3.34 -5.88 12.96
C GLU A 201 -2.08 -5.70 12.11
N TYR A 202 -2.23 -5.27 10.85
CA TYR A 202 -1.11 -4.94 9.99
C TYR A 202 -0.32 -3.72 10.51
N LEU A 203 -0.99 -2.63 10.89
CA LEU A 203 -0.33 -1.45 11.47
C LEU A 203 0.33 -1.76 12.82
N ALA A 204 -0.30 -2.60 13.65
CA ALA A 204 0.29 -3.06 14.90
C ALA A 204 1.58 -3.86 14.65
N TRP A 205 1.56 -4.78 13.67
CA TRP A 205 2.76 -5.50 13.26
C TRP A 205 3.86 -4.58 12.73
N LEU A 206 3.54 -3.62 11.85
CA LEU A 206 4.51 -2.62 11.36
C LEU A 206 5.15 -1.82 12.50
N THR A 207 4.33 -1.39 13.46
CA THR A 207 4.79 -0.66 14.64
C THR A 207 5.75 -1.52 15.47
N ALA A 208 5.43 -2.80 15.65
CA ALA A 208 6.27 -3.76 16.36
C ALA A 208 7.60 -3.99 15.63
N VAL A 209 7.61 -4.14 14.31
CA VAL A 209 8.84 -4.27 13.51
C VAL A 209 9.71 -3.01 13.66
N ARG A 210 9.14 -1.81 13.47
CA ARG A 210 9.87 -0.55 13.63
C ARG A 210 10.45 -0.37 15.04
N ALA A 211 9.72 -0.77 16.07
CA ALA A 211 10.19 -0.68 17.45
C ALA A 211 11.34 -1.65 17.75
N GLN A 212 11.40 -2.77 17.03
CA GLN A 212 12.37 -3.84 17.25
C GLN A 212 13.55 -3.82 16.24
N SER A 213 13.45 -3.05 15.16
CA SER A 213 14.46 -2.95 14.09
C SER A 213 14.95 -1.51 13.93
N ALA A 214 16.22 -1.26 14.22
CA ALA A 214 16.81 0.07 14.11
C ALA A 214 16.81 0.57 12.65
N GLY A 215 16.34 1.81 12.43
CA GLY A 215 16.38 2.47 11.13
C GLY A 215 15.36 1.99 10.10
N VAL A 216 14.45 1.08 10.48
CA VAL A 216 13.41 0.57 9.57
C VAL A 216 12.12 1.36 9.75
N ASP A 217 11.72 2.11 8.71
CA ASP A 217 10.44 2.83 8.68
C ASP A 217 9.34 2.04 7.96
N PHE A 218 8.10 2.55 8.03
CA PHE A 218 6.94 1.88 7.42
C PHE A 218 7.07 1.76 5.90
N LEU A 219 7.67 2.76 5.25
CA LEU A 219 7.87 2.77 3.80
C LEU A 219 8.83 1.66 3.37
N THR A 220 9.91 1.45 4.12
CA THR A 220 10.86 0.36 3.89
C THR A 220 10.18 -1.00 4.01
N ILE A 221 9.40 -1.22 5.09
CA ILE A 221 8.69 -2.49 5.30
C ILE A 221 7.66 -2.73 4.18
N GLU A 222 6.86 -1.70 3.86
CA GLU A 222 5.89 -1.74 2.77
C GLU A 222 6.56 -2.10 1.43
N ALA A 223 7.66 -1.44 1.09
CA ALA A 223 8.39 -1.67 -0.15
C ALA A 223 8.93 -3.11 -0.24
N SER A 224 9.50 -3.64 0.84
CA SER A 224 9.99 -5.02 0.90
C SER A 224 8.85 -6.03 0.74
N LEU A 225 7.72 -5.84 1.43
CA LEU A 225 6.54 -6.69 1.26
C LEU A 225 6.05 -6.70 -0.19
N PHE A 226 6.05 -5.53 -0.83
CA PHE A 226 5.66 -5.39 -2.22
C PHE A 226 6.59 -6.10 -3.20
N ALA A 227 7.89 -5.89 -3.04
CA ALA A 227 8.91 -6.40 -3.95
C ALA A 227 9.09 -7.91 -3.80
N ASN A 228 9.02 -8.43 -2.57
CA ASN A 228 9.30 -9.83 -2.27
C ASN A 228 8.11 -10.77 -2.50
N ALA A 229 6.86 -10.26 -2.47
CA ALA A 229 5.66 -11.09 -2.62
C ALA A 229 5.69 -12.06 -3.83
N PRO A 230 6.12 -11.66 -5.05
CA PRO A 230 6.24 -12.59 -6.18
C PRO A 230 7.22 -13.73 -5.94
N ARG A 231 8.45 -13.43 -5.46
CA ARG A 231 9.47 -14.45 -5.22
C ARG A 231 9.11 -15.38 -4.07
N MET A 232 8.51 -14.83 -3.01
CA MET A 232 7.95 -15.62 -1.91
C MET A 232 6.91 -16.63 -2.42
N ALA A 233 6.01 -16.17 -3.30
CA ALA A 233 4.97 -17.01 -3.86
C ALA A 233 5.51 -18.08 -4.82
N GLU A 234 6.59 -17.79 -5.55
CA GLU A 234 7.27 -18.75 -6.42
C GLU A 234 7.98 -19.86 -5.62
N ALA A 235 8.68 -19.47 -4.54
CA ALA A 235 9.47 -20.41 -3.73
C ALA A 235 8.61 -21.47 -3.03
N LEU A 236 7.36 -21.14 -2.69
CA LEU A 236 6.43 -22.05 -2.01
C LEU A 236 5.75 -23.06 -2.94
N GLY A 237 6.22 -23.22 -4.18
CA GLY A 237 5.70 -24.25 -5.08
C GLY A 237 4.22 -24.08 -5.40
N ALA A 238 3.71 -22.85 -5.35
CA ALA A 238 2.45 -22.53 -5.98
C ALA A 238 2.69 -22.62 -7.50
N THR A 239 2.75 -23.84 -8.04
CA THR A 239 2.71 -24.19 -9.47
C THR A 239 1.28 -24.55 -9.83
#